data_AF-A0A9E3DM54-F1
#
_entry.id   AF-A0A9E3DM54-F1
#
_cell.length_a   1.000
_cell.length_b   1.000
_cell.length_c   1.000
_cell.angle_alpha   90.00
_cell.angle_beta   90.00
_cell.angle_gamma   90.00
#
_symmetry.space_group_name_H-M   'P 1'
#
loop_
_entity.id
_entity.type
_entity.pdbx_description
1 polymer ?
#
loop_
_entity_poly.entity_id
_entity_poly.type
_entity_poly.pdbx_seq_one_letter_code
_entity_poly.pdbx_strand_id
1 'polypeptide(L)'
;MSAWFNNAPPLLLEESVKIAVDFLERTGEVDDIGETCQFLVDKVGFMIEQGQRNRLLLANRAIAAYQRYRKARTLELSLVS
;
A
#
# COMPACT_ATOMS: atom_id res chain seq x y z
N MET A 1 -4.10 13.32 13.26
CA MET A 1 -2.68 13.57 13.58
C MET A 1 -1.85 12.78 12.58
N SER A 2 -1.34 13.45 11.55
CA SER A 2 -0.73 12.83 10.37
C SER A 2 0.80 12.84 10.49
N ALA A 3 1.36 11.75 11.01
CA ALA A 3 2.80 11.57 11.23
C ALA A 3 3.51 10.87 10.04
N TRP A 4 2.89 10.82 8.86
CA TRP A 4 3.31 9.93 7.77
C TRP A 4 4.03 10.66 6.61
N PHE A 5 4.08 12.01 6.65
CA PHE A 5 4.52 12.84 5.53
C PHE A 5 5.98 13.27 5.65
N ASN A 6 6.93 12.36 5.55
CA ASN A 6 8.30 12.76 5.24
C ASN A 6 8.47 12.73 3.71
N ASN A 7 8.59 13.93 3.10
CA ASN A 7 9.01 14.22 1.71
C ASN A 7 8.03 13.97 0.53
N ALA A 8 6.80 13.47 0.74
CA ALA A 8 5.79 13.34 -0.33
C ALA A 8 4.77 14.50 -0.34
N PRO A 9 4.23 14.94 -1.51
CA PRO A 9 3.09 15.85 -1.54
C PRO A 9 1.93 15.23 -0.76
N PRO A 10 1.44 15.85 0.34
CA PRO A 10 0.55 15.18 1.28
C PRO A 10 -0.71 14.62 0.63
N LEU A 11 -1.29 15.39 -0.30
CA LEU A 11 -2.48 15.01 -1.05
C LEU A 11 -2.25 13.83 -2.00
N LEU A 12 -1.10 13.77 -2.68
CA LEU A 12 -0.83 12.69 -3.63
C LEU A 12 -0.66 11.35 -2.91
N LEU A 13 0.02 11.36 -1.76
CA LEU A 13 0.17 10.18 -0.91
C LEU A 13 -1.19 9.73 -0.38
N GLU A 14 -1.94 10.63 0.25
CA GLU A 14 -3.24 10.33 0.86
C GLU A 14 -4.23 9.78 -0.17
N GLU A 15 -4.40 10.44 -1.31
CA GLU A 15 -5.37 10.00 -2.31
C GLU A 15 -4.96 8.66 -2.95
N SER A 16 -3.66 8.42 -3.16
CA SER A 16 -3.18 7.14 -3.71
C SER A 16 -3.38 6.00 -2.72
N VAL A 17 -3.10 6.23 -1.44
CA VAL A 17 -3.31 5.25 -0.37
C VAL A 17 -4.80 4.96 -0.19
N LYS A 18 -5.66 5.98 -0.18
CA LYS A 18 -7.11 5.82 -0.08
C LYS A 18 -7.66 4.92 -1.18
N ILE A 19 -7.26 5.14 -2.43
CA ILE A 19 -7.70 4.29 -3.56
C ILE A 19 -7.26 2.84 -3.35
N ALA A 20 -6.03 2.61 -2.87
CA ALA A 20 -5.51 1.28 -2.64
C ALA A 20 -6.23 0.55 -1.49
N VAL A 21 -6.50 1.25 -0.38
CA VAL A 21 -7.27 0.72 0.75
C VAL A 21 -8.70 0.39 0.32
N ASP A 22 -9.40 1.35 -0.30
CA ASP A 22 -10.78 1.14 -0.77
C ASP A 22 -10.88 -0.07 -1.72
N PHE A 23 -9.87 -0.29 -2.56
CA PHE A 23 -9.82 -1.48 -3.41
C PHE A 23 -9.66 -2.78 -2.60
N LEU A 24 -8.67 -2.84 -1.71
CA LEU A 24 -8.35 -4.05 -0.96
C LEU A 24 -9.46 -4.42 0.04
N GLU A 25 -10.12 -3.44 0.66
CA GLU A 25 -11.28 -3.67 1.52
C GLU A 25 -12.42 -4.31 0.72
N ARG A 26 -12.69 -3.81 -0.50
CA ARG A 26 -13.73 -4.35 -1.38
C ARG A 26 -13.41 -5.73 -1.92
N THR A 27 -12.14 -6.10 -2.04
CA THR A 27 -11.73 -7.45 -2.46
C THR A 27 -11.62 -8.43 -1.29
N GLY A 28 -11.76 -7.97 -0.04
CA GLY A 28 -11.58 -8.82 1.15
C GLY A 28 -10.14 -9.29 1.32
N GLU A 29 -9.17 -8.54 0.78
CA GLU A 29 -7.75 -8.88 0.84
C GLU A 29 -7.04 -8.23 2.04
N VAL A 30 -7.76 -7.51 2.89
CA VAL A 30 -7.24 -6.87 4.10
C VAL A 30 -7.41 -7.81 5.30
N ASP A 31 -6.30 -8.34 5.79
CA ASP A 31 -6.28 -9.17 7.00
C ASP A 31 -6.14 -8.28 8.26
N ASP A 32 -5.23 -7.30 8.25
CA ASP A 32 -5.08 -6.25 9.25
C ASP A 32 -5.03 -4.87 8.56
N ILE A 33 -6.01 -4.01 8.86
CA ILE A 33 -6.12 -2.68 8.24
C ILE A 33 -4.97 -1.75 8.62
N GLY A 34 -4.44 -1.85 9.83
CA GLY A 34 -3.31 -1.05 10.30
C GLY A 34 -2.03 -1.43 9.56
N GLU A 35 -1.73 -2.73 9.48
CA GLU A 35 -0.59 -3.24 8.72
C GLU A 35 -0.71 -2.88 7.24
N THR A 36 -1.91 -3.03 6.67
CA THR A 36 -2.17 -2.74 5.26
C THR A 36 -1.96 -1.25 4.95
N CYS A 37 -2.52 -0.36 5.77
CA CYS A 37 -2.33 1.08 5.62
C CYS A 37 -0.84 1.45 5.73
N GLN A 38 -0.12 0.93 6.71
CA GLN A 38 1.30 1.21 6.88
C GLN A 38 2.11 0.76 5.66
N PHE A 39 1.89 -0.47 5.17
CA PHE A 39 2.55 -0.99 3.98
C PHE A 39 2.31 -0.10 2.75
N LEU A 40 1.05 0.33 2.53
CA LEU A 40 0.68 1.15 1.38
C LEU A 40 1.32 2.53 1.44
N VAL A 41 1.37 3.14 2.63
CA VAL A 41 1.98 4.45 2.86
C VAL A 41 3.47 4.40 2.55
N ASP A 42 4.17 3.41 3.09
CA ASP A 42 5.60 3.24 2.85
C ASP A 42 5.86 3.00 1.35
N LYS A 43 5.03 2.18 0.71
CA LYS A 43 5.21 1.85 -0.71
C LYS A 43 4.93 3.04 -1.63
N VAL A 44 3.87 3.79 -1.38
CA VAL A 44 3.50 4.98 -2.17
C VAL A 44 4.51 6.11 -1.92
N GLY A 45 4.90 6.35 -0.65
CA GLY A 45 5.91 7.33 -0.28
C GLY A 45 7.22 7.08 -1.02
N PHE A 46 7.71 5.85 -1.01
CA PHE A 46 8.91 5.45 -1.76
C PHE A 46 8.79 5.72 -3.27
N MET A 47 7.65 5.41 -3.89
CA MET A 47 7.46 5.70 -5.33
C MET A 47 7.38 7.19 -5.63
N ILE A 48 6.84 8.00 -4.71
CA ILE A 48 6.82 9.46 -4.83
C ILE A 48 8.24 10.04 -4.73
N GLU A 49 9.07 9.54 -3.81
CA GLU A 49 10.49 9.90 -3.71
C GLU A 49 11.26 9.56 -5.00
N GLN A 50 10.85 8.50 -5.71
CA GLN A 50 11.34 8.15 -7.05
C GLN A 50 10.78 9.03 -8.19
N GLY A 51 10.03 10.08 -7.87
CA GLY A 51 9.49 11.05 -8.83
C GLY A 51 8.18 10.63 -9.50
N GLN A 52 7.54 9.53 -9.08
CA GLN A 52 6.23 9.15 -9.60
C GLN A 52 5.16 10.13 -9.09
N ARG A 53 4.38 10.70 -10.02
CA ARG A 53 3.35 11.71 -9.71
C ARG A 53 1.92 11.32 -10.12
N ASN A 54 1.76 10.18 -10.80
CA ASN A 54 0.45 9.72 -11.23
C ASN A 54 -0.21 8.89 -10.12
N ARG A 55 -1.28 9.44 -9.53
CA ARG A 55 -2.06 8.84 -8.45
C ARG A 55 -2.52 7.40 -8.72
N LEU A 56 -3.14 7.15 -9.88
CA LEU A 56 -3.68 5.83 -10.20
C LEU A 56 -2.55 4.80 -10.38
N LEU A 57 -1.44 5.21 -10.99
CA LEU A 57 -0.28 4.35 -11.12
C LEU A 57 0.35 4.01 -9.77
N LEU A 58 0.42 4.99 -8.85
CA LEU A 58 0.89 4.78 -7.47
C LEU A 58 -0.01 3.77 -6.75
N ALA A 59 -1.32 3.98 -6.75
CA ALA A 59 -2.28 3.08 -6.11
C ALA A 59 -2.19 1.65 -6.70
N ASN A 60 -2.22 1.51 -8.03
CA ASN A 60 -2.16 0.21 -8.70
C ASN A 60 -0.86 -0.55 -8.40
N ARG A 61 0.27 0.15 -8.36
CA ARG A 61 1.56 -0.47 -8.01
C ARG A 61 1.63 -0.86 -6.53
N ALA A 62 1.04 -0.07 -5.64
CA ALA A 62 0.95 -0.39 -4.22
C ALA A 62 0.07 -1.62 -3.97
N ILE A 63 -1.11 -1.68 -4.62
CA ILE A 63 -1.99 -2.87 -4.60
C ILE A 63 -1.24 -4.11 -5.08
N ALA A 64 -0.62 -4.05 -6.26
CA ALA A 64 0.11 -5.20 -6.81
C ALA A 64 1.28 -5.64 -5.92
N ALA A 65 1.95 -4.71 -5.25
CA ALA A 65 3.01 -5.02 -4.29
C ALA A 65 2.45 -5.70 -3.04
N TYR A 66 1.34 -5.21 -2.50
CA TYR A 66 0.68 -5.78 -1.32
C TYR A 66 0.18 -7.20 -1.59
N GLN A 67 -0.48 -7.42 -2.73
CA GLN A 67 -0.96 -8.75 -3.13
C GLN A 67 0.17 -9.77 -3.25
N ARG A 68 1.34 -9.37 -3.76
CA ARG A 68 2.52 -10.25 -3.83
C ARG A 68 3.07 -10.56 -2.45
N TYR A 69 3.17 -9.55 -1.60
CA TYR A 69 3.61 -9.69 -0.22
C TYR A 69 2.71 -10.64 0.58
N ARG A 70 1.38 -10.46 0.47
CA ARG A 70 0.39 -11.35 1.09
C ARG A 70 0.54 -12.79 0.60
N LYS A 71 0.65 -13.01 -0.71
CA LYS A 71 0.87 -14.35 -1.28
C LYS A 71 2.15 -15.00 -0.77
N ALA A 72 3.25 -14.26 -0.70
CA ALA A 72 4.51 -14.76 -0.16
C ALA A 72 4.36 -15.17 1.31
N ARG A 73 3.71 -14.34 2.12
CA ARG A 73 3.43 -14.64 3.55
C ARG A 73 2.56 -15.89 3.71
N THR A 74 1.51 -16.04 2.90
CA THR A 74 0.65 -17.24 2.92
C THR A 74 1.46 -18.50 2.57
N LEU A 75 2.36 -18.41 1.58
CA LEU A 75 3.22 -19.53 1.20
C LEU A 75 4.20 -19.89 2.33
N GLU A 76 4.86 -18.90 2.95
CA GLU A 76 5.75 -19.14 4.10
C GLU A 76 5.03 -19.85 5.25
N LEU A 77 3.83 -19.39 5.62
CA LEU A 77 3.02 -20.04 6.65
C LEU A 77 2.67 -21.50 6.29
N SER A 78 2.38 -21.78 5.02
CA SER A 78 2.07 -23.14 4.55
C SER A 78 3.27 -24.09 4.54
N LEU A 79 4.51 -23.56 4.46
CA LEU A 79 5.74 -24.35 4.47
C LEU A 79 6.26 -24.65 5.88
N VAL A 80 5.80 -23.89 6.87
CA VAL A 80 6.21 -24.02 8.29
C VAL A 80 5.18 -24.81 9.12
N SER A 81 4.02 -25.14 8.52
CA SER A 81 2.94 -25.94 9.14
C SER A 81 3.05 -27.42 8.78
#